data_AF-A0A4U3A6R4-F1
#
_entry.id   AF-A0A4U3A6R4-F1
#
_cell.length_a   1.000
_cell.length_b   1.000
_cell.length_c   1.000
_cell.angle_alpha   90.00
_cell.angle_beta   90.00
_cell.angle_gamma   90.00
#
_symmetry.space_group_name_H-M   'P 1'
#
loop_
_entity.id
_entity.type
_entity.pdbx_description
1 polymer ?
#
loop_
_entity_poly.entity_id
_entity_poly.type
_entity_poly.pdbx_seq_one_letter_code
_entity_poly.pdbx_strand_id
1 'polypeptide(L)'
;EYSRVLSNMLTDVYVMESAFLRTRKAISKNGEEKERTKQMITDVICEEGYRKVEEAAISILSAAVTEEQDRHVILAEIRQLLVPLYTNVFTKKREIAKAIINRGKYIV
;
A
#
# COMPACT_ATOMS: atom_id res chain seq x y z
N GLU A 1 22.81 -1.15 -6.38
CA GLU A 1 21.44 -0.81 -6.84
C GLU A 1 20.39 -1.86 -6.55
N TYR A 2 20.48 -3.11 -7.04
CA TYR A 2 19.43 -4.12 -6.81
C TYR A 2 19.02 -4.32 -5.34
N SER A 3 20.00 -4.48 -4.45
CA SER A 3 19.74 -4.66 -3.01
C SER A 3 19.02 -3.47 -2.37
N ARG A 4 19.28 -2.25 -2.86
CA ARG A 4 18.60 -1.04 -2.38
C ARG A 4 17.12 -1.05 -2.75
N VAL A 5 16.81 -1.37 -4.02
CA VAL A 5 15.42 -1.43 -4.50
C VAL A 5 14.65 -2.55 -3.79
N LEU A 6 15.27 -3.72 -3.61
CA LEU A 6 14.69 -4.81 -2.82
C LEU A 6 14.44 -4.41 -1.36
N SER A 7 15.40 -3.73 -0.73
CA SER A 7 15.23 -3.24 0.64
C SER A 7 14.09 -2.23 0.76
N ASN A 8 13.94 -1.33 -0.21
CA ASN A 8 12.83 -0.38 -0.26
C ASN A 8 11.49 -1.12 -0.39
N MET A 9 11.41 -2.10 -1.29
CA MET A 9 10.21 -2.91 -1.50
C MET A 9 9.81 -3.68 -0.24
N LEU A 10 10.77 -4.32 0.44
CA LEU A 10 10.55 -4.98 1.74
C LEU A 10 10.05 -4.00 2.81
N THR A 11 10.59 -2.78 2.81
CA THR A 11 10.16 -1.73 3.74
C THR A 11 8.70 -1.34 3.48
N ASP A 12 8.32 -1.11 2.22
CA ASP A 12 6.94 -0.77 1.86
C ASP A 12 5.97 -1.90 2.25
N VAL A 13 6.33 -3.17 2.00
CA VAL A 13 5.52 -4.33 2.43
C VAL A 13 5.36 -4.38 3.95
N TYR A 14 6.45 -4.21 4.70
CA TYR A 14 6.41 -4.21 6.17
C TYR A 14 5.53 -3.09 6.74
N VAL A 15 5.59 -1.89 6.15
CA VAL A 15 4.76 -0.75 6.55
C VAL A 15 3.27 -1.04 6.29
N MET A 16 2.94 -1.59 5.12
CA MET A 16 1.56 -1.96 4.78
C MET A 16 1.01 -3.01 5.74
N GLU A 17 1.77 -4.09 5.99
CA GLU A 17 1.35 -5.15 6.91
C GLU A 17 1.17 -4.63 8.33
N SER A 18 2.13 -3.83 8.83
CA SER A 18 2.06 -3.25 10.17
C SER A 18 0.85 -2.35 10.36
N ALA A 19 0.54 -1.50 9.36
CA ALA A 19 -0.65 -0.65 9.37
C ALA A 19 -1.94 -1.49 9.36
N PHE A 20 -2.00 -2.50 8.50
CA PHE A 20 -3.15 -3.39 8.38
C PHE A 20 -3.44 -4.15 9.68
N LEU A 21 -2.43 -4.80 10.27
CA LEU A 21 -2.58 -5.57 11.51
C LEU A 21 -2.99 -4.67 12.68
N ARG A 22 -2.42 -3.46 12.78
CA ARG A 22 -2.79 -2.48 13.81
C ARG A 22 -4.26 -2.06 13.70
N THR A 23 -4.72 -1.78 12.48
CA THR A 23 -6.09 -1.36 12.21
C THR A 23 -7.08 -2.50 12.44
N ARG A 24 -6.76 -3.71 11.96
CA ARG A 24 -7.52 -4.93 12.24
C ARG A 24 -7.72 -5.17 13.74
N LYS A 25 -6.66 -5.02 14.53
CA LYS A 25 -6.71 -5.15 15.99
C LYS A 25 -7.59 -4.08 16.64
N ALA A 26 -7.50 -2.82 16.17
CA ALA A 26 -8.33 -1.74 16.68
C ALA A 26 -9.83 -1.94 16.37
N ILE A 27 -10.15 -2.29 15.12
CA ILE A 27 -11.53 -2.58 14.68
C ILE A 27 -12.12 -3.73 15.50
N SER A 28 -11.35 -4.80 15.71
CA SER A 28 -11.80 -5.93 16.54
C SER A 28 -12.10 -5.55 17.98
N LYS A 29 -11.45 -4.51 18.53
CA LYS A 29 -11.63 -4.07 19.91
C LYS A 29 -12.73 -3.02 20.07
N ASN A 30 -12.82 -2.08 19.14
CA ASN A 30 -13.60 -0.86 19.29
C ASN A 30 -14.81 -0.79 18.33
N GLY A 31 -14.88 -1.69 17.34
CA GLY A 31 -15.86 -1.67 16.26
C GLY A 31 -15.40 -0.83 15.07
N GLU A 32 -15.90 -1.18 13.88
CA GLU A 32 -15.49 -0.57 12.61
C GLU A 32 -15.82 0.94 12.53
N GLU A 33 -17.00 1.33 12.99
CA GLU A 33 -17.46 2.72 12.92
C GLU A 33 -16.53 3.69 13.68
N LYS A 34 -16.08 3.29 14.88
CA LYS A 34 -15.16 4.10 15.71
C LYS A 34 -13.77 4.20 15.10
N GLU A 35 -13.38 3.23 14.29
CA GLU A 35 -12.04 3.07 13.73
C GLU A 35 -11.98 3.43 12.23
N ARG A 36 -13.04 4.02 11.69
CA ARG A 36 -13.14 4.40 10.27
C ARG A 36 -11.97 5.29 9.80
N THR A 37 -11.49 6.19 10.65
CA THR A 37 -10.33 7.03 10.30
C THR A 37 -9.05 6.19 10.15
N LYS A 38 -8.79 5.23 11.05
CA LYS A 38 -7.65 4.30 10.91
C LYS A 38 -7.77 3.45 9.66
N GLN A 39 -8.98 2.97 9.34
CA GLN A 39 -9.24 2.21 8.13
C GLN A 39 -8.89 3.04 6.89
N MET A 40 -9.38 4.27 6.78
CA MET A 40 -9.05 5.14 5.64
C MET A 40 -7.55 5.43 5.51
N ILE A 41 -6.86 5.65 6.63
CA ILE A 41 -5.39 5.85 6.63
C ILE A 41 -4.70 4.59 6.11
N THR A 42 -5.12 3.42 6.59
CA THR A 42 -4.56 2.12 6.19
C THR A 42 -4.79 1.85 4.71
N ASP A 43 -6.00 2.10 4.20
CA ASP A 43 -6.32 1.94 2.79
C ASP A 43 -5.39 2.78 1.91
N VAL A 44 -5.15 4.04 2.29
CA VAL A 44 -4.27 4.95 1.54
C VAL A 44 -2.81 4.44 1.59
N ILE A 45 -2.33 4.00 2.76
CA ILE A 45 -0.98 3.44 2.91
C ILE A 45 -0.81 2.19 2.04
N CYS A 46 -1.78 1.27 2.07
CA CYS A 46 -1.72 0.03 1.30
C CYS A 46 -1.82 0.28 -0.20
N GLU A 47 -2.71 1.17 -0.64
CA GLU A 47 -2.88 1.43 -2.07
C GLU A 47 -1.66 2.14 -2.67
N GLU A 48 -1.12 3.16 -1.99
CA GLU A 48 0.09 3.85 -2.47
C GLU A 48 1.35 3.01 -2.28
N GLY A 49 1.43 2.23 -1.20
CA GLY A 49 2.54 1.29 -0.95
C GLY A 49 2.60 0.19 -2.01
N TYR A 50 1.47 -0.39 -2.38
CA TYR A 50 1.43 -1.42 -3.42
C TYR A 50 1.93 -0.89 -4.76
N ARG A 51 1.52 0.33 -5.16
CA ARG A 51 1.98 0.95 -6.41
C ARG A 51 3.51 1.09 -6.45
N LYS A 52 4.13 1.45 -5.32
CA LYS A 52 5.60 1.52 -5.21
C LYS A 52 6.26 0.16 -5.32
N VAL A 53 5.68 -0.85 -4.66
CA VAL A 53 6.16 -2.24 -4.72
C VAL A 53 6.08 -2.78 -6.14
N GLU A 54 4.97 -2.56 -6.83
CA GLU A 54 4.78 -2.96 -8.22
C GLU A 54 5.79 -2.29 -9.15
N GLU A 55 5.96 -0.96 -9.03
CA GLU A 55 6.95 -0.21 -9.82
C GLU A 55 8.39 -0.72 -9.59
N ALA A 56 8.76 -0.96 -8.32
CA ALA A 56 10.05 -1.50 -7.95
C ALA A 56 10.27 -2.93 -8.49
N ALA A 57 9.25 -3.79 -8.41
CA ALA A 57 9.29 -5.15 -8.93
C ALA A 57 9.47 -5.15 -10.45
N ILE A 58 8.70 -4.34 -11.18
CA ILE A 58 8.83 -4.20 -12.63
C ILE A 58 10.24 -3.72 -13.01
N SER A 59 10.78 -2.74 -12.30
CA SER A 59 12.13 -2.21 -12.55
C SER A 59 13.21 -3.27 -12.35
N ILE A 60 13.16 -4.02 -11.24
CA ILE A 60 14.13 -5.10 -10.96
C ILE A 60 14.02 -6.21 -11.99
N LEU A 61 12.81 -6.72 -12.26
CA LEU A 61 12.61 -7.86 -13.15
C LEU A 61 12.97 -7.52 -14.60
N SER A 62 12.73 -6.27 -15.02
CA SER A 62 13.12 -5.81 -16.35
C SER A 62 14.63 -5.83 -16.56
N ALA A 63 15.41 -5.65 -15.50
CA ALA A 63 16.87 -5.64 -15.55
C ALA A 63 17.50 -7.01 -15.19
N ALA A 64 16.82 -7.82 -14.37
CA ALA A 64 17.31 -9.12 -13.93
C ALA A 64 17.01 -10.27 -14.92
N VAL A 65 15.88 -10.18 -15.66
CA VAL A 65 15.48 -11.20 -16.64
C VAL A 65 16.00 -10.81 -18.02
N THR A 66 17.02 -11.55 -18.48
CA THR A 66 17.68 -11.30 -19.77
C THR A 66 16.81 -11.72 -20.95
N GLU A 67 16.19 -12.89 -20.85
CA GLU A 67 15.32 -13.44 -21.88
C GLU A 67 14.03 -12.63 -22.01
N GLU A 68 13.77 -12.13 -23.22
CA GLU A 68 12.64 -11.24 -23.49
C GLU A 68 11.29 -11.94 -23.27
N GLN A 69 11.17 -13.19 -23.71
CA GLN A 69 9.95 -13.98 -23.56
C GLN A 69 9.60 -14.20 -22.08
N ASP A 70 10.57 -14.61 -21.27
CA ASP A 70 10.37 -14.85 -19.83
C ASP A 70 10.01 -13.55 -19.11
N ARG A 71 10.68 -12.45 -19.46
CA ARG A 71 10.37 -11.12 -18.92
C ARG A 71 8.93 -10.72 -19.23
N HIS A 72 8.44 -10.95 -20.44
CA HIS A 72 7.05 -10.65 -20.80
C HIS A 72 6.04 -11.46 -20.00
N VAL A 73 6.30 -12.75 -19.81
CA VAL A 73 5.44 -13.64 -19.01
C VAL A 73 5.34 -13.14 -17.57
N ILE A 74 6.48 -12.93 -16.91
CA ILE A 74 6.52 -12.50 -15.50
C ILE A 74 5.86 -11.12 -15.31
N LEU A 75 6.11 -10.16 -16.22
CA LEU A 75 5.48 -8.84 -16.14
C LEU A 75 3.96 -8.89 -16.39
N ALA A 76 3.48 -9.81 -17.23
CA ALA A 76 2.06 -10.02 -17.43
C ALA A 76 1.39 -10.61 -16.18
N GLU A 77 2.04 -11.55 -15.50
CA GLU A 77 1.55 -12.13 -14.23
C GLU A 77 1.38 -11.07 -13.15
N ILE A 78 2.34 -10.14 -13.00
CA ILE A 78 2.24 -9.04 -12.03
C ILE A 78 0.99 -8.18 -12.29
N ARG A 79 0.73 -7.83 -13.56
CA ARG A 79 -0.43 -6.99 -13.93
C ARG A 79 -1.76 -7.69 -13.72
N GLN A 80 -1.78 -9.02 -13.70
CA GLN A 80 -2.99 -9.82 -13.47
C GLN A 80 -3.32 -9.98 -11.98
N LEU A 81 -2.44 -9.57 -11.07
CA LEU A 81 -2.73 -9.61 -9.64
C LEU A 81 -3.95 -8.73 -9.34
N LEU A 82 -5.02 -9.37 -8.84
CA LEU A 82 -6.28 -8.72 -8.47
C LEU A 82 -6.12 -7.96 -7.16
N VAL A 83 -5.42 -6.83 -7.20
CA VAL A 83 -5.29 -5.93 -6.06
C VAL A 83 -6.32 -4.82 -6.22
N PRO A 84 -7.11 -4.49 -5.17
CA PRO A 84 -8.08 -3.40 -5.21
C PRO A 84 -7.34 -2.06 -5.21
N LEU A 85 -6.78 -1.73 -6.36
CA LEU A 85 -6.18 -0.44 -6.68
C LEU A 85 -7.27 0.44 -7.29
N TYR A 86 -7.04 1.76 -7.34
CA TYR A 86 -7.92 2.76 -7.96
C TYR A 86 -9.10 3.23 -7.10
N THR A 87 -9.00 3.16 -5.78
CA THR A 87 -9.94 3.92 -4.95
C THR A 87 -9.63 5.41 -5.05
N ASN A 88 -10.61 6.27 -4.79
CA ASN A 88 -10.37 7.72 -4.79
C ASN A 88 -9.58 8.13 -3.54
N VAL A 89 -8.26 7.93 -3.59
CA VAL A 89 -7.33 8.26 -2.51
C VAL A 89 -7.35 9.74 -2.16
N PHE A 90 -7.66 10.63 -3.12
CA PHE A 90 -7.80 12.06 -2.85
C PHE A 90 -9.00 12.36 -1.93
N THR A 91 -10.15 11.73 -2.20
CA THR A 91 -11.32 11.83 -1.32
C THR A 91 -11.01 11.27 0.06
N LYS A 92 -10.39 10.08 0.15
CA LYS A 92 -9.97 9.49 1.44
C LYS A 92 -9.02 10.41 2.21
N LYS A 93 -8.00 10.97 1.56
CA LYS A 93 -7.05 11.94 2.16
C LYS A 93 -7.75 13.20 2.67
N ARG A 94 -8.74 13.72 1.93
CA ARG A 94 -9.55 14.87 2.38
C ARG A 94 -10.41 14.54 3.59
N GLU A 95 -11.01 13.36 3.66
CA GLU A 95 -11.78 12.91 4.82
C GLU A 95 -10.89 12.74 6.06
N ILE A 96 -9.70 12.14 5.89
CA ILE A 96 -8.69 12.04 6.95
C ILE A 96 -8.27 13.42 7.45
N ALA A 97 -7.99 14.36 6.53
CA ALA A 97 -7.61 15.73 6.90
C ALA A 97 -8.70 16.43 7.71
N LYS A 98 -9.97 16.32 7.30
CA LYS A 98 -11.12 16.85 8.07
C LYS A 98 -11.17 16.25 9.48
N ALA A 99 -10.99 14.94 9.61
CA ALA A 99 -11.00 14.27 10.90
C ALA A 99 -9.87 14.76 11.84
N ILE A 100 -8.66 14.95 11.30
CA ILE A 100 -7.50 15.48 12.04
C ILE A 100 -7.74 16.94 12.46
N ILE A 101 -8.19 17.80 11.54
CA ILE A 101 -8.45 19.22 11.80
C ILE A 101 -9.51 19.38 12.89
N ASN A 102 -10.62 18.64 12.81
CA ASN A 102 -11.70 18.71 13.79
C ASN A 102 -11.25 18.32 15.21
N ARG A 103 -10.21 17.49 15.33
CA ARG A 103 -9.65 17.09 16.63
C ARG A 103 -8.48 17.95 17.09
N GLY A 104 -7.92 18.78 16.20
CA GLY A 104 -6.78 19.66 16.46
C GLY A 104 -5.46 18.93 16.75
N LYS A 105 -5.36 17.63 16.49
CA LYS A 105 -4.18 16.81 16.74
C LYS A 105 -4.15 15.57 15.86
N TYR A 106 -2.98 14.93 15.76
CA TYR A 106 -2.86 13.63 15.12
C TYR A 106 -3.77 12.62 15.83
N ILE A 107 -4.64 11.97 15.06
CA ILE A 107 -5.55 10.95 15.54
C ILE A 107 -5.19 9.62 14.89
N VAL A 108 -5.01 8.61 15.74
CA VAL A 108 -4.92 7.21 15.34
C VAL A 108 -5.93 6.47 16.13
#